data_AF-A0A183D381-F1
#
_entry.id   AF-A0A183D381-F1
#
_cell.length_a   1.000
_cell.length_b   1.000
_cell.length_c   1.000
_cell.angle_alpha   90.00
_cell.angle_beta   90.00
_cell.angle_gamma   90.00
#
_symmetry.space_group_name_H-M   'P 1'
#
loop_
_entity.id
_entity.type
_entity.pdbx_description
1 polymer ?
#
loop_
_entity_poly.entity_id
_entity_poly.type
_entity_poly.pdbx_seq_one_letter_code
_entity_poly.pdbx_strand_id
1 'polypeptide(L)'
;LPCARAQLCRVYSFLVGQDLAIVRNSAYSNEDIKTFWSDIFDKFAGQTDEQFVNYISALFADVNSAEKGVTLDAANRLYVEKSFTLEEAFLKIIASHFAGQLQQVHFMDKEVVVHEINSWVAKQTRDKIKNLVCVENIHDDTRLMLINAVYFKGTWKEQFRKELTRKKPFYISENNQNEVDMMAMKEKFSYYEDDDVKVLGMPYVGDQTQMFIILPQRRFGLADVEQNLTGKKLLSYVQRSCDTEVEVIRVLELFFPCLLKINLNIG
;
A
#
# COMPACT_ATOMS: atom_id res chain seq x y z
N LEU A 1 -13.44 -12.35 18.41
CA LEU A 1 -12.08 -12.73 18.89
C LEU A 1 -11.10 -11.71 18.33
N PRO A 2 -10.33 -11.01 19.16
CA PRO A 2 -9.69 -9.76 18.77
C PRO A 2 -8.50 -9.97 17.83
N CYS A 3 -8.55 -9.29 16.69
CA CYS A 3 -7.44 -9.04 15.79
C CYS A 3 -6.34 -8.23 16.49
N ALA A 4 -5.21 -8.85 16.82
CA ALA A 4 -3.86 -8.28 16.73
C ALA A 4 -2.83 -9.22 17.38
N ARG A 5 -2.31 -10.17 16.58
CA ARG A 5 -0.94 -10.70 16.77
C ARG A 5 -0.02 -9.83 15.91
N ALA A 6 1.17 -9.50 16.42
CA ALA A 6 2.29 -8.80 15.77
C ALA A 6 1.93 -8.13 14.42
N GLN A 7 1.58 -6.84 14.46
CA GLN A 7 1.11 -6.11 13.28
C GLN A 7 2.24 -5.99 12.25
N LEU A 8 2.19 -6.81 11.21
CA LEU A 8 2.92 -6.53 9.97
C LEU A 8 2.18 -5.37 9.28
N CYS A 9 2.81 -4.21 9.17
CA CYS A 9 2.23 -3.04 8.52
C CYS A 9 2.65 -2.99 7.04
N ARG A 10 1.72 -2.69 6.14
CA ARG A 10 1.99 -2.38 4.73
C ARG A 10 1.29 -1.09 4.37
N VAL A 11 1.98 -0.21 3.67
CA VAL A 11 1.42 1.04 3.17
C VAL A 11 1.75 1.13 1.68
N TYR A 12 0.72 1.33 0.87
CA TYR A 12 0.86 1.58 -0.57
C TYR A 12 0.83 3.08 -0.80
N SER A 13 1.95 3.75 -0.59
CA SER A 13 2.06 5.22 -0.61
C SER A 13 1.52 5.86 -1.90
N PHE A 14 1.68 5.20 -3.06
CA PHE A 14 1.14 5.69 -4.33
C PHE A 14 -0.38 5.78 -4.33
N LEU A 15 -1.06 4.82 -3.70
CA LEU A 15 -2.50 4.85 -3.59
C LEU A 15 -2.98 5.83 -2.54
N VAL A 16 -2.25 5.99 -1.43
CA VAL A 16 -2.50 7.07 -0.47
C VAL A 16 -2.40 8.43 -1.17
N GLY A 17 -1.44 8.60 -2.09
CA GLY A 17 -1.34 9.80 -2.92
C GLY A 17 -2.55 10.01 -3.83
N GLN A 18 -3.05 8.94 -4.45
CA GLN A 18 -4.27 8.95 -5.27
C GLN A 18 -5.51 9.33 -4.44
N ASP A 19 -5.63 8.73 -3.27
CA ASP A 19 -6.68 8.97 -2.29
C ASP A 19 -6.70 10.44 -1.82
N LEU A 20 -5.52 10.98 -1.50
CA LEU A 20 -5.35 12.40 -1.16
C LEU A 20 -5.72 13.32 -2.33
N ALA A 21 -5.40 12.94 -3.57
CA ALA A 21 -5.80 13.71 -4.76
C ALA A 21 -7.32 13.75 -4.93
N ILE A 22 -8.01 12.62 -4.71
CA ILE A 22 -9.48 12.55 -4.72
C ILE A 22 -10.07 13.48 -3.66
N VAL A 23 -9.59 13.36 -2.41
CA VAL A 23 -10.11 14.16 -1.28
C VAL A 23 -9.85 15.65 -1.50
N ARG A 24 -8.65 16.04 -1.96
CA ARG A 24 -8.29 17.43 -2.26
C ARG A 24 -9.28 18.07 -3.24
N ASN A 25 -9.64 17.37 -4.31
CA ASN A 25 -10.58 17.87 -5.31
C ASN A 25 -12.03 17.85 -4.83
N SER A 26 -12.39 16.96 -3.91
CA SER A 26 -13.72 16.96 -3.27
C SER A 26 -13.90 18.11 -2.27
N ALA A 27 -12.81 18.59 -1.66
CA ALA A 27 -12.84 19.63 -0.65
C ALA A 27 -13.21 21.01 -1.20
N TYR A 28 -13.32 21.20 -2.52
CA TYR A 28 -13.48 22.53 -3.13
C TYR A 28 -14.70 23.31 -2.67
N SER A 29 -15.79 22.63 -2.27
CA SER A 29 -17.05 23.25 -1.85
C SER A 29 -17.24 23.38 -0.34
N ASN A 30 -16.35 22.82 0.49
CA ASN A 30 -16.48 22.87 1.96
C ASN A 30 -15.18 23.35 2.62
N GLU A 31 -15.21 24.55 3.22
CA GLU A 31 -14.07 25.17 3.90
C GLU A 31 -13.54 24.34 5.08
N ASP A 32 -14.39 23.57 5.75
CA ASP A 32 -13.97 22.72 6.88
C ASP A 32 -13.11 21.56 6.41
N ILE A 33 -13.43 20.97 5.24
CA ILE A 33 -12.61 19.89 4.66
C ILE A 33 -11.26 20.45 4.17
N LYS A 34 -11.26 21.65 3.57
CA LYS A 34 -9.99 22.31 3.17
C LYS A 34 -9.11 22.59 4.38
N THR A 35 -9.71 23.13 5.45
CA THR A 35 -9.00 23.43 6.71
C THR A 35 -8.51 22.15 7.39
N PHE A 36 -9.32 21.09 7.42
CA PHE A 36 -8.92 19.81 8.03
C PHE A 36 -7.70 19.19 7.33
N TRP A 37 -7.59 19.31 6.01
CA TRP A 37 -6.49 18.77 5.23
C TRP A 37 -5.40 19.79 4.89
N SER A 38 -5.50 21.05 5.34
CA SER A 38 -4.59 22.13 4.94
C SER A 38 -3.14 21.79 5.29
N ASP A 39 -2.87 21.29 6.49
CA ASP A 39 -1.52 20.91 6.93
C ASP A 39 -0.87 19.82 6.07
N ILE A 40 -1.69 18.96 5.45
CA ILE A 40 -1.22 17.92 4.53
C ILE A 40 -1.04 18.48 3.13
N PHE A 41 -1.99 19.28 2.64
CA PHE A 41 -1.90 19.90 1.32
C PHE A 41 -0.84 20.99 1.23
N ASP A 42 -0.55 21.69 2.32
CA ASP A 42 0.51 22.70 2.42
C ASP A 42 1.91 22.09 2.26
N LYS A 43 2.09 20.80 2.59
CA LYS A 43 3.33 20.07 2.29
C LYS A 43 3.52 19.84 0.79
N PHE A 44 2.47 20.02 -0.01
CA PHE A 44 2.46 20.03 -1.47
C PHE A 44 2.22 21.44 -2.04
N ALA A 45 2.40 22.50 -1.22
CA ALA A 45 2.19 23.88 -1.65
C ALA A 45 3.08 24.25 -2.84
N GLY A 46 2.52 25.03 -3.78
CA GLY A 46 3.20 25.48 -5.00
C GLY A 46 2.79 24.75 -6.28
N GLN A 47 1.91 23.74 -6.21
CA GLN A 47 1.27 23.10 -7.37
C GLN A 47 -0.24 23.36 -7.37
N THR A 48 -0.81 23.58 -8.56
CA THR A 48 -2.26 23.63 -8.73
C THR A 48 -2.88 22.24 -8.54
N ASP A 49 -4.16 22.19 -8.20
CA ASP A 49 -4.89 20.92 -8.03
C ASP A 49 -4.90 20.09 -9.32
N GLU A 50 -5.02 20.77 -10.47
CA GLU A 50 -4.90 20.14 -11.80
C GLU A 50 -3.51 19.51 -12.01
N GLN A 51 -2.43 20.24 -11.69
CA GLN A 51 -1.07 19.71 -11.81
C GLN A 51 -0.87 18.47 -10.93
N PHE A 52 -1.36 18.52 -9.70
CA PHE A 52 -1.26 17.42 -8.75
C PHE A 52 -2.05 16.19 -9.23
N VAL A 53 -3.29 16.36 -9.68
CA VAL A 53 -4.12 15.27 -10.21
C VAL A 53 -3.50 14.65 -11.44
N ASN A 54 -3.04 15.46 -12.40
CA ASN A 54 -2.40 14.95 -13.61
C ASN A 54 -1.13 14.16 -13.30
N TYR A 55 -0.30 14.64 -12.37
CA TYR A 55 0.90 13.94 -11.93
C TYR A 55 0.56 12.58 -11.30
N ILE A 56 -0.37 12.54 -10.36
CA ILE A 56 -0.76 11.30 -9.68
C ILE A 56 -1.46 10.32 -10.63
N SER A 57 -2.29 10.83 -11.54
CA SER A 57 -2.95 10.02 -12.57
C SER A 57 -1.93 9.38 -13.52
N ALA A 58 -0.92 10.13 -13.95
CA ALA A 58 0.16 9.60 -14.79
C ALA A 58 1.00 8.56 -14.03
N LEU A 59 1.38 8.85 -12.78
CA LEU A 59 2.11 7.91 -11.92
C LEU A 59 1.34 6.60 -11.73
N PHE A 60 0.02 6.67 -11.51
CA PHE A 60 -0.81 5.48 -11.37
C PHE A 60 -0.87 4.66 -12.66
N ALA A 61 -0.94 5.32 -13.82
CA ALA A 61 -0.90 4.64 -15.11
C ALA A 61 0.47 3.96 -15.34
N ASP A 62 1.57 4.61 -14.99
CA ASP A 62 2.92 4.06 -15.10
C ASP A 62 3.11 2.86 -14.16
N VAL A 63 2.68 2.97 -12.90
CA VAL A 63 2.79 1.90 -11.90
C VAL A 63 1.95 0.68 -12.29
N ASN A 64 0.76 0.86 -12.87
CA ASN A 64 -0.08 -0.25 -13.33
C ASN A 64 0.23 -0.68 -14.77
N SER A 65 1.29 -0.15 -15.38
CA SER A 65 1.69 -0.58 -16.71
C SER A 65 2.12 -2.05 -16.69
N ALA A 66 1.85 -2.76 -17.78
CA ALA A 66 2.13 -4.19 -17.85
C ALA A 66 3.64 -4.44 -17.89
N GLU A 67 4.19 -5.03 -16.83
CA GLU A 67 5.57 -5.52 -16.79
C GLU A 67 5.62 -7.05 -16.92
N LYS A 68 6.56 -7.56 -17.71
CA LYS A 68 6.71 -9.00 -17.94
C LYS A 68 7.08 -9.72 -16.64
N GLY A 69 6.22 -10.60 -16.16
CA GLY A 69 6.50 -11.43 -14.98
C GLY A 69 6.15 -10.77 -13.64
N VAL A 70 5.59 -9.56 -13.70
CA VAL A 70 4.93 -8.89 -12.59
C VAL A 70 3.45 -8.75 -12.90
N THR A 71 2.61 -8.99 -11.91
CA THR A 71 1.17 -8.71 -11.95
C THR A 71 0.87 -7.80 -10.78
N LEU A 72 0.48 -6.57 -11.08
CA LEU A 72 -0.03 -5.61 -10.13
C LEU A 72 -1.47 -5.30 -10.50
N ASP A 73 -2.40 -5.68 -9.64
CA ASP A 73 -3.80 -5.28 -9.72
C ASP A 73 -4.04 -4.34 -8.52
N ALA A 74 -3.97 -3.02 -8.76
CA ALA A 74 -4.27 -2.02 -7.76
C ALA A 74 -5.62 -1.36 -8.05
N ALA A 75 -6.47 -1.28 -7.03
CA ALA A 75 -7.80 -0.71 -7.16
C ALA A 75 -8.14 0.12 -5.94
N ASN A 76 -8.58 1.35 -6.18
CA ASN A 76 -9.21 2.20 -5.17
C ASN A 76 -10.70 2.29 -5.46
N ARG A 77 -11.49 2.56 -4.43
CA ARG A 77 -12.90 2.93 -4.59
C ARG A 77 -13.36 3.81 -3.45
N LEU A 78 -13.94 4.95 -3.81
CA LEU A 78 -14.62 5.85 -2.93
C LEU A 78 -16.09 5.44 -2.82
N TYR A 79 -16.53 5.12 -1.61
CA TYR A 79 -17.92 4.93 -1.27
C TYR A 79 -18.44 6.19 -0.60
N VAL A 80 -19.56 6.74 -1.10
CA VAL A 80 -20.17 7.97 -0.59
C VAL A 80 -21.61 7.69 -0.20
N GLU A 81 -22.08 8.32 0.87
CA GLU A 81 -23.49 8.21 1.28
C GLU A 81 -24.40 8.71 0.15
N LYS A 82 -25.39 7.90 -0.20
CA LYS A 82 -26.26 8.11 -1.34
C LYS A 82 -27.23 9.28 -1.17
N SER A 83 -27.44 9.76 0.06
CA SER A 83 -28.21 10.99 0.30
C SER A 83 -27.50 12.27 -0.18
N PHE A 84 -26.19 12.22 -0.47
CA PHE A 84 -25.47 13.39 -0.98
C PHE A 84 -25.66 13.57 -2.48
N THR A 85 -25.96 14.79 -2.88
CA THR A 85 -25.86 15.22 -4.28
C THR A 85 -24.42 15.60 -4.56
N LEU A 86 -23.79 14.87 -5.49
CA LEU A 86 -22.42 15.14 -5.91
C LEU A 86 -22.40 16.14 -7.06
N GLU A 87 -21.45 17.08 -7.01
CA GLU A 87 -21.28 18.05 -8.10
C GLU A 87 -20.78 17.37 -9.38
N GLU A 88 -21.29 17.82 -10.54
CA GLU A 88 -20.87 17.28 -11.84
C GLU A 88 -19.37 17.45 -12.10
N ALA A 89 -18.78 18.55 -11.62
CA ALA A 89 -17.34 18.80 -11.75
C ALA A 89 -16.52 17.71 -11.04
N PHE A 90 -16.95 17.32 -9.83
CA PHE A 90 -16.32 16.25 -9.08
C PHE A 90 -16.49 14.88 -9.78
N LEU A 91 -17.71 14.58 -10.25
CA LEU A 91 -17.96 13.33 -10.99
C LEU A 91 -17.12 13.22 -12.27
N LYS A 92 -16.93 14.34 -12.99
CA LYS A 92 -16.07 14.40 -14.18
C LYS A 92 -14.62 14.07 -13.84
N ILE A 93 -14.07 14.64 -12.76
CA ILE A 93 -12.70 14.37 -12.29
C ILE A 93 -12.52 12.89 -11.91
N ILE A 94 -13.48 12.32 -11.17
CA ILE A 94 -13.44 10.90 -10.81
C ILE A 94 -13.49 9.99 -12.04
N ALA A 95 -14.35 10.31 -13.01
CA ALA A 95 -14.46 9.55 -14.24
C ALA A 95 -13.17 9.63 -15.09
N SER A 96 -12.54 10.81 -15.19
CA SER A 96 -11.37 11.02 -16.05
C SER A 96 -10.05 10.52 -15.46
N HIS A 97 -9.82 10.72 -14.15
CA HIS A 97 -8.51 10.46 -13.54
C HIS A 97 -8.47 9.22 -12.64
N PHE A 98 -9.63 8.75 -12.20
CA PHE A 98 -9.74 7.66 -11.23
C PHE A 98 -10.64 6.53 -11.74
N ALA A 99 -10.80 6.41 -13.07
CA ALA A 99 -11.54 5.33 -13.73
C ALA A 99 -12.95 5.07 -13.17
N GLY A 100 -13.65 6.11 -12.71
CA GLY A 100 -15.01 5.97 -12.18
C GLY A 100 -15.08 5.18 -10.87
N GLN A 101 -14.01 5.20 -10.06
CA GLN A 101 -13.91 4.50 -8.79
C GLN A 101 -14.77 5.13 -7.67
N LEU A 102 -15.97 5.62 -7.98
CA LEU A 102 -16.94 6.12 -7.00
C LEU A 102 -18.22 5.30 -7.04
N GLN A 103 -18.72 4.95 -5.86
CA GLN A 103 -19.99 4.29 -5.68
C GLN A 103 -20.80 5.01 -4.60
N GLN A 104 -22.08 5.26 -4.87
CA GLN A 104 -23.00 5.73 -3.84
C GLN A 104 -23.72 4.56 -3.17
N VAL A 105 -23.72 4.54 -1.84
CA VAL A 105 -24.33 3.49 -1.01
C VAL A 105 -25.10 4.09 0.15
N HIS A 106 -26.03 3.33 0.74
CA HIS A 106 -26.66 3.70 2.00
C HIS A 106 -25.91 3.03 3.14
N PHE A 107 -25.08 3.76 3.89
CA PHE A 107 -24.25 3.19 4.96
C PHE A 107 -25.07 2.62 6.13
N MET A 108 -26.34 3.01 6.25
CA MET A 108 -27.28 2.41 7.20
C MET A 108 -27.59 0.93 6.87
N ASP A 109 -27.47 0.52 5.60
CA ASP A 109 -27.60 -0.86 5.16
C ASP A 109 -26.27 -1.61 5.34
N LYS A 110 -25.74 -1.63 6.57
CA LYS A 110 -24.35 -2.02 6.90
C LYS A 110 -23.95 -3.36 6.29
N GLU A 111 -24.79 -4.38 6.40
CA GLU A 111 -24.53 -5.71 5.88
C GLU A 111 -24.40 -5.72 4.35
N VAL A 112 -25.26 -4.96 3.66
CA VAL A 112 -25.23 -4.82 2.20
C VAL A 112 -23.93 -4.14 1.77
N VAL A 113 -23.56 -3.04 2.44
CA VAL A 113 -22.33 -2.30 2.14
C VAL A 113 -21.09 -3.13 2.41
N VAL A 114 -21.03 -3.84 3.55
CA VAL A 114 -19.94 -4.76 3.87
C VAL A 114 -19.81 -5.87 2.82
N HIS A 115 -20.93 -6.45 2.39
CA HIS A 115 -20.93 -7.47 1.36
C HIS A 115 -20.45 -6.91 0.02
N GLU A 116 -20.89 -5.73 -0.36
CA GLU A 116 -20.48 -5.06 -1.59
C GLU A 116 -18.96 -4.79 -1.60
N ILE A 117 -18.45 -4.14 -0.55
CA ILE A 117 -17.03 -3.80 -0.42
C ILE A 117 -16.19 -5.07 -0.50
N ASN A 118 -16.51 -6.09 0.30
CA ASN A 118 -15.73 -7.33 0.34
C ASN A 118 -15.79 -8.11 -0.97
N SER A 119 -16.93 -8.15 -1.64
CA SER A 119 -17.08 -8.79 -2.95
C SER A 119 -16.26 -8.08 -4.02
N TRP A 120 -16.30 -6.74 -4.00
CA TRP A 120 -15.49 -5.93 -4.91
C TRP A 120 -14.00 -6.15 -4.65
N VAL A 121 -13.53 -6.04 -3.40
CA VAL A 121 -12.12 -6.26 -3.03
C VAL A 121 -11.64 -7.66 -3.41
N ALA A 122 -12.44 -8.70 -3.16
CA ALA A 122 -12.10 -10.07 -3.54
C ALA A 122 -11.92 -10.20 -5.05
N LYS A 123 -12.79 -9.58 -5.85
CA LYS A 123 -12.66 -9.56 -7.31
C LYS A 123 -11.36 -8.85 -7.76
N GLN A 124 -11.06 -7.68 -7.19
CA GLN A 124 -9.84 -6.93 -7.56
C GLN A 124 -8.56 -7.66 -7.17
N THR A 125 -8.61 -8.48 -6.12
CA THR A 125 -7.43 -9.13 -5.53
C THR A 125 -7.35 -10.62 -5.87
N ARG A 126 -8.12 -11.09 -6.85
CA ARG A 126 -8.18 -12.49 -7.28
C ARG A 126 -8.43 -13.45 -6.12
N ASP A 127 -9.44 -13.12 -5.32
CA ASP A 127 -9.87 -13.85 -4.12
C ASP A 127 -8.81 -13.93 -3.03
N LYS A 128 -7.74 -13.16 -3.11
CA LYS A 128 -6.71 -13.22 -2.08
C LYS A 128 -7.10 -12.41 -0.86
N ILE A 129 -7.63 -11.19 -1.04
CA ILE A 129 -8.18 -10.41 0.07
C ILE A 129 -9.67 -10.69 0.17
N LYS A 130 -10.09 -11.30 1.28
CA LYS A 130 -11.49 -11.53 1.62
C LYS A 130 -11.77 -10.92 2.98
N ASN A 131 -12.96 -10.38 3.17
CA ASN A 131 -13.41 -9.81 4.45
C ASN A 131 -12.50 -8.66 4.94
N LEU A 132 -12.23 -7.71 4.04
CA LEU A 132 -11.47 -6.50 4.36
C LEU A 132 -12.19 -5.65 5.41
N VAL A 133 -13.52 -5.55 5.33
CA VAL A 133 -14.36 -4.79 6.27
C VAL A 133 -15.42 -5.68 6.92
N CYS A 134 -15.86 -5.28 8.10
CA CYS A 134 -16.98 -5.85 8.85
C CYS A 134 -17.95 -4.75 9.29
N VAL A 135 -19.13 -5.12 9.82
CA VAL A 135 -20.19 -4.16 10.18
C VAL A 135 -19.74 -3.18 11.25
N GLU A 136 -18.83 -3.60 12.14
CA GLU A 136 -18.22 -2.75 13.17
C GLU A 136 -17.32 -1.65 12.58
N ASN A 137 -16.93 -1.77 11.31
CA ASN A 137 -16.22 -0.71 10.61
C ASN A 137 -17.15 0.39 10.08
N ILE A 138 -18.47 0.22 10.09
CA ILE A 138 -19.44 1.21 9.60
C ILE A 138 -20.25 1.77 10.78
N HIS A 139 -20.06 3.07 11.04
CA HIS A 139 -20.80 3.82 12.05
C HIS A 139 -21.99 4.56 11.41
N ASP A 140 -22.98 4.95 12.20
CA ASP A 140 -24.20 5.60 11.71
C ASP A 140 -23.92 7.02 11.17
N ASP A 141 -22.80 7.63 11.58
CA ASP A 141 -22.27 8.88 11.07
C ASP A 141 -21.31 8.70 9.88
N THR A 142 -21.11 7.47 9.37
CA THR A 142 -20.28 7.24 8.19
C THR A 142 -20.90 7.95 6.98
N ARG A 143 -20.10 8.80 6.32
CA ARG A 143 -20.50 9.57 5.12
C ARG A 143 -19.67 9.23 3.89
N LEU A 144 -18.46 8.74 4.12
CA LEU A 144 -17.48 8.45 3.08
C LEU A 144 -16.56 7.33 3.58
N MET A 145 -16.27 6.37 2.71
CA MET A 145 -15.26 5.35 2.95
C MET A 145 -14.39 5.22 1.72
N LEU A 146 -13.08 5.30 1.90
CA LEU A 146 -12.12 5.05 0.83
C LEU A 146 -11.54 3.68 1.01
N ILE A 147 -11.67 2.82 0.00
CA ILE A 147 -11.21 1.44 0.05
C ILE A 147 -10.07 1.25 -0.94
N ASN A 148 -9.00 0.69 -0.43
CA ASN A 148 -7.78 0.41 -1.16
C ASN A 148 -7.54 -1.09 -1.21
N ALA A 149 -7.27 -1.64 -2.38
CA ALA A 149 -6.94 -3.04 -2.55
C ALA A 149 -5.80 -3.22 -3.56
N VAL A 150 -4.76 -3.93 -3.15
CA VAL A 150 -3.62 -4.26 -4.01
C VAL A 150 -3.36 -5.74 -4.00
N TYR A 151 -3.30 -6.31 -5.19
CA TYR A 151 -2.70 -7.60 -5.43
C TYR A 151 -1.40 -7.42 -6.21
N PHE A 152 -0.31 -7.87 -5.62
CA PHE A 152 1.00 -7.88 -6.27
C PHE A 152 1.53 -9.30 -6.29
N LYS A 153 1.95 -9.76 -7.47
CA LYS A 153 2.67 -11.01 -7.66
C LYS A 153 3.76 -10.80 -8.69
N GLY A 154 5.00 -10.87 -8.25
CA GLY A 154 6.17 -10.85 -9.12
C GLY A 154 6.88 -12.20 -9.15
N THR A 155 7.47 -12.54 -10.30
CA THR A 155 8.39 -13.65 -10.45
C THR A 155 9.81 -13.12 -10.31
N TRP A 156 10.57 -13.62 -9.33
CA TRP A 156 11.97 -13.20 -9.17
C TRP A 156 12.74 -13.45 -10.46
N LYS A 157 13.62 -12.49 -10.83
CA LYS A 157 14.53 -12.68 -11.96
C LYS A 157 15.43 -13.88 -11.71
N GLU A 158 16.06 -13.90 -10.54
CA GLU A 158 16.83 -15.03 -10.04
C GLU A 158 15.99 -15.81 -9.02
N GLN A 159 15.60 -17.04 -9.37
CA GLN A 159 14.67 -17.84 -8.55
C GLN A 159 15.39 -18.71 -7.53
N PHE A 160 14.81 -18.80 -6.34
CA PHE A 160 15.26 -19.70 -5.30
C PHE A 160 15.07 -21.17 -5.71
N ARG A 161 16.12 -21.97 -5.53
CA ARG A 161 16.05 -23.43 -5.69
C ARG A 161 15.32 -24.03 -4.50
N LYS A 162 14.22 -24.74 -4.76
CA LYS A 162 13.39 -25.35 -3.70
C LYS A 162 14.21 -26.32 -2.84
N GLU A 163 15.18 -26.98 -3.45
CA GLU A 163 16.08 -27.95 -2.81
C GLU A 163 17.04 -27.31 -1.80
N LEU A 164 17.17 -25.98 -1.77
CA LEU A 164 17.96 -25.24 -0.79
C LEU A 164 17.10 -24.68 0.36
N THR A 165 15.77 -24.82 0.29
CA THR A 165 14.87 -24.37 1.35
C THR A 165 14.98 -25.29 2.57
N ARG A 166 15.17 -24.72 3.75
CA ARG A 166 15.33 -25.47 5.01
C ARG A 166 14.54 -24.82 6.14
N LYS A 167 14.04 -25.62 7.08
CA LYS A 167 13.51 -25.10 8.34
C LYS A 167 14.61 -24.39 9.12
N LYS A 168 14.35 -23.14 9.51
CA LYS A 168 15.23 -22.32 10.33
C LYS A 168 14.41 -21.50 11.33
N PRO A 169 14.98 -21.15 12.49
CA PRO A 169 14.31 -20.28 13.45
C PRO A 169 14.14 -18.86 12.89
N PHE A 170 12.96 -18.29 13.08
CA PHE A 170 12.62 -16.90 12.86
C PHE A 170 12.22 -16.26 14.19
N TYR A 171 12.95 -15.22 14.57
CA TYR A 171 12.82 -14.57 15.87
C TYR A 171 11.84 -13.40 15.78
N ILE A 172 10.66 -13.57 16.38
CA ILE A 172 9.61 -12.55 16.42
C ILE A 172 9.93 -11.52 17.52
N SER A 173 10.42 -11.99 18.67
CA SER A 173 10.91 -11.17 19.77
C SER A 173 12.00 -11.93 20.54
N GLU A 174 12.57 -11.32 21.59
CA GLU A 174 13.61 -11.96 22.42
C GLU A 174 13.20 -13.34 22.94
N ASN A 175 11.92 -13.48 23.31
CA ASN A 175 11.38 -14.69 23.94
C ASN A 175 10.45 -15.49 23.02
N ASN A 176 10.33 -15.12 21.75
CA ASN A 176 9.41 -15.76 20.82
C ASN A 176 10.08 -16.05 19.47
N GLN A 177 10.10 -17.32 19.09
CA GLN A 177 10.58 -17.78 17.81
C GLN A 177 9.68 -18.87 17.24
N ASN A 178 9.65 -18.95 15.92
CA ASN A 178 8.98 -20.03 15.19
C ASN A 178 9.94 -20.62 14.16
N GLU A 179 9.83 -21.90 13.87
CA GLU A 179 10.49 -22.48 12.69
C GLU A 179 9.70 -22.17 11.43
N VAL A 180 10.41 -21.71 10.40
CA VAL A 180 9.86 -21.33 9.10
C VAL A 180 10.71 -21.92 7.99
N ASP A 181 10.10 -22.10 6.81
CA ASP A 181 10.85 -22.48 5.61
C ASP A 181 11.65 -21.27 5.12
N MET A 182 12.97 -21.29 5.33
CA MET A 182 13.90 -20.30 4.80
C MET A 182 14.46 -20.77 3.47
N MET A 183 14.14 -20.02 2.41
CA MET A 183 14.79 -20.09 1.11
C MET A 183 16.21 -19.53 1.21
N ALA A 184 17.11 -20.07 0.39
CA ALA A 184 18.50 -19.65 0.35
C ALA A 184 19.01 -19.58 -1.10
N MET A 185 19.81 -18.56 -1.40
CA MET A 185 20.57 -18.45 -2.65
C MET A 185 21.79 -17.56 -2.45
N LYS A 186 22.78 -17.70 -3.32
CA LYS A 186 23.94 -16.81 -3.38
C LYS A 186 24.05 -16.29 -4.80
N GLU A 187 23.93 -14.98 -4.96
CA GLU A 187 23.95 -14.33 -6.28
C GLU A 187 24.29 -12.84 -6.12
N LYS A 188 24.55 -12.15 -7.22
CA LYS A 188 24.71 -10.68 -7.23
C LYS A 188 23.38 -9.97 -7.16
N PHE A 189 23.28 -9.06 -6.19
CA PHE A 189 22.11 -8.21 -5.98
C PHE A 189 22.53 -6.77 -5.73
N SER A 190 21.59 -5.84 -5.94
CA SER A 190 21.72 -4.48 -5.42
C SER A 190 21.80 -4.55 -3.90
N TYR A 191 22.92 -4.08 -3.34
CA TYR A 191 23.16 -4.17 -1.90
C TYR A 191 23.73 -2.86 -1.36
N TYR A 192 23.27 -2.47 -0.17
CA TYR A 192 23.80 -1.35 0.60
C TYR A 192 23.85 -1.75 2.08
N GLU A 193 24.86 -1.29 2.80
CA GLU A 193 25.00 -1.53 4.23
C GLU A 193 25.64 -0.32 4.92
N ASP A 194 25.14 0.01 6.10
CA ASP A 194 25.76 0.92 7.05
C ASP A 194 25.65 0.37 8.48
N ASP A 195 25.99 1.21 9.47
CA ASP A 195 25.97 0.84 10.90
C ASP A 195 24.55 0.51 11.41
N ASP A 196 23.50 1.00 10.73
CA ASP A 196 22.11 0.84 11.15
C ASP A 196 21.40 -0.27 10.39
N VAL A 197 21.64 -0.42 9.08
CA VAL A 197 20.85 -1.29 8.20
C VAL A 197 21.67 -2.06 7.16
N LYS A 198 21.11 -3.20 6.74
CA LYS A 198 21.41 -3.91 5.50
C LYS A 198 20.24 -3.78 4.56
N VAL A 199 20.50 -3.43 3.30
CA VAL A 199 19.48 -3.22 2.29
C VAL A 199 19.78 -4.11 1.09
N LEU A 200 18.81 -4.90 0.68
CA LEU A 200 18.90 -5.83 -0.45
C LEU A 200 17.81 -5.53 -1.47
N GLY A 201 18.19 -5.16 -2.69
CA GLY A 201 17.32 -5.01 -3.84
C GLY A 201 17.29 -6.29 -4.69
N MET A 202 16.12 -6.91 -4.78
CA MET A 202 15.89 -8.13 -5.57
C MET A 202 15.00 -7.82 -6.78
N PRO A 203 15.50 -7.95 -8.01
CA PRO A 203 14.71 -7.68 -9.20
C PRO A 203 13.70 -8.78 -9.50
N TYR A 204 12.54 -8.38 -10.00
CA TYR A 204 11.62 -9.27 -10.69
C TYR A 204 12.03 -9.42 -12.17
N VAL A 205 11.48 -10.44 -12.84
CA VAL A 205 11.55 -10.54 -14.29
C VAL A 205 11.04 -9.21 -14.89
N GLY A 206 11.71 -8.72 -15.94
CA GLY A 206 11.40 -7.43 -16.55
C GLY A 206 12.39 -6.31 -16.18
N ASP A 207 13.09 -6.45 -15.04
CA ASP A 207 14.07 -5.49 -14.53
C ASP A 207 13.54 -4.06 -14.26
N GLN A 208 12.21 -3.83 -14.34
CA GLN A 208 11.62 -2.51 -14.04
C GLN A 208 11.18 -2.42 -12.57
N THR A 209 10.72 -3.54 -11.97
CA THR A 209 10.36 -3.61 -10.54
C THR A 209 11.38 -4.40 -9.73
N GLN A 210 11.70 -3.88 -8.54
CA GLN A 210 12.54 -4.55 -7.55
C GLN A 210 11.91 -4.50 -6.15
N MET A 211 12.09 -5.57 -5.36
CA MET A 211 11.78 -5.54 -3.94
C MET A 211 13.03 -5.16 -3.14
N PHE A 212 12.94 -4.06 -2.38
CA PHE A 212 13.96 -3.70 -1.40
C PHE A 212 13.60 -4.24 -0.03
N ILE A 213 14.53 -4.97 0.59
CA ILE A 213 14.41 -5.49 1.95
C ILE A 213 15.39 -4.73 2.83
N ILE A 214 14.87 -3.98 3.80
CA ILE A 214 15.66 -3.26 4.80
C ILE A 214 15.66 -4.09 6.08
N LEU A 215 16.84 -4.51 6.50
CA LEU A 215 17.06 -5.31 7.69
C LEU A 215 17.91 -4.49 8.69
N PRO A 216 17.39 -4.14 9.87
CA PRO A 216 18.20 -3.51 10.91
C PRO A 216 19.40 -4.40 11.29
N GLN A 217 20.57 -3.80 11.49
CA GLN A 217 21.76 -4.48 12.01
C GLN A 217 21.52 -4.98 13.45
N ARG A 218 20.90 -4.13 14.27
CA ARG A 218 20.52 -4.49 15.64
C ARG A 218 19.31 -5.42 15.62
N ARG A 219 19.45 -6.59 16.25
CA ARG A 219 18.32 -7.51 16.46
C ARG A 219 17.19 -6.79 17.21
N PHE A 220 15.96 -6.92 16.71
CA PHE A 220 14.78 -6.21 17.20
C PHE A 220 14.86 -4.67 17.10
N GLY A 221 15.76 -4.13 16.26
CA GLY A 221 15.92 -2.68 16.01
C GLY A 221 14.98 -2.10 14.94
N LEU A 222 13.95 -2.83 14.52
CA LEU A 222 13.06 -2.39 13.43
C LEU A 222 12.33 -1.08 13.78
N ALA A 223 11.85 -0.94 15.01
CA ALA A 223 11.15 0.27 15.46
C ALA A 223 12.04 1.53 15.36
N ASP A 224 13.33 1.41 15.71
CA ASP A 224 14.27 2.53 15.63
C ASP A 224 14.54 2.93 14.17
N VAL A 225 14.66 1.94 13.27
CA VAL A 225 14.80 2.19 11.84
C VAL A 225 13.55 2.87 11.29
N GLU A 226 12.35 2.39 11.63
CA GLU A 226 11.08 2.96 11.19
C GLU A 226 10.90 4.40 11.65
N GLN A 227 11.21 4.72 12.91
CA GLN A 227 11.10 6.08 13.46
C GLN A 227 12.03 7.07 12.77
N ASN A 228 13.20 6.59 12.30
CA ASN A 228 14.21 7.43 11.66
C ASN A 228 14.17 7.37 10.14
N LEU A 229 13.28 6.57 9.53
CA LEU A 229 13.18 6.41 8.10
C LEU A 229 12.42 7.58 7.48
N THR A 230 13.09 8.30 6.57
CA THR A 230 12.47 9.36 5.76
C THR A 230 12.53 8.99 4.29
N GLY A 231 11.70 9.61 3.46
CA GLY A 231 11.76 9.42 2.00
C GLY A 231 13.16 9.68 1.42
N LYS A 232 13.88 10.67 1.96
CA LYS A 232 15.27 10.97 1.56
C LYS A 232 16.24 9.85 1.94
N LYS A 233 16.13 9.31 3.17
CA LYS A 233 16.97 8.17 3.61
C LYS A 233 16.67 6.92 2.79
N LEU A 234 15.39 6.60 2.58
CA LEU A 234 14.97 5.48 1.76
C LEU A 234 15.55 5.57 0.34
N LEU A 235 15.42 6.74 -0.30
CA LEU A 235 15.99 6.99 -1.63
C LEU A 235 17.52 6.86 -1.62
N SER A 236 18.18 7.34 -0.56
CA SER A 236 19.63 7.23 -0.43
C SER A 236 20.10 5.77 -0.33
N TYR A 237 19.34 4.89 0.32
CA TYR A 237 19.67 3.46 0.37
C TYR A 237 19.63 2.82 -1.02
N VAL A 238 18.61 3.16 -1.80
CA VAL A 238 18.47 2.67 -3.19
C VAL A 238 19.60 3.21 -4.07
N GLN A 239 19.88 4.51 -4.02
CA GLN A 239 20.88 5.16 -4.86
C GLN A 239 22.33 4.76 -4.54
N ARG A 240 22.61 4.44 -3.28
CA ARG A 240 23.94 4.02 -2.81
C ARG A 240 24.15 2.51 -2.93
N SER A 241 23.12 1.76 -3.31
CA SER A 241 23.25 0.33 -3.53
C SER A 241 24.10 0.02 -4.76
N CYS A 242 24.87 -1.07 -4.70
CA CYS A 242 25.69 -1.54 -5.81
C CYS A 242 25.62 -3.07 -5.93
N ASP A 243 25.90 -3.58 -7.13
CA ASP A 243 25.88 -5.02 -7.40
C ASP A 243 26.95 -5.74 -6.58
N THR A 244 26.49 -6.48 -5.58
CA THR A 244 27.35 -7.21 -4.63
C THR A 244 26.89 -8.66 -4.57
N GLU A 245 27.83 -9.61 -4.54
CA GLU A 245 27.51 -11.01 -4.31
C GLU A 245 27.11 -11.21 -2.84
N VAL A 246 25.86 -11.63 -2.60
CA VAL A 246 25.29 -11.76 -1.25
C VAL A 246 24.64 -13.13 -1.10
N GLU A 247 24.85 -13.77 0.06
CA GLU A 247 24.06 -14.94 0.46
C GLU A 247 22.75 -14.47 1.09
N VAL A 248 21.65 -14.73 0.38
CA VAL A 248 20.31 -14.32 0.75
C VAL A 248 19.60 -15.49 1.41
N ILE A 249 19.31 -15.36 2.71
CA ILE A 249 18.48 -16.30 3.46
C ILE A 249 17.17 -15.58 3.82
N ARG A 250 16.03 -16.10 3.34
CA ARG A 250 14.75 -15.40 3.41
C ARG A 250 13.57 -16.34 3.63
N VAL A 251 12.54 -15.83 4.28
CA VAL A 251 11.21 -16.44 4.38
C VAL A 251 10.35 -15.74 3.33
N LEU A 252 9.65 -16.45 2.43
CA LEU A 252 8.66 -15.74 1.60
C LEU A 252 7.55 -16.63 1.03
N GLU A 253 6.43 -16.65 1.76
CA GLU A 253 5.14 -16.32 1.18
C GLU A 253 4.55 -15.20 2.05
N LEU A 254 4.32 -14.02 1.46
CA LEU A 254 3.85 -12.86 2.20
C LEU A 254 2.53 -12.35 1.60
N PHE A 255 1.42 -12.82 2.17
CA PHE A 255 0.07 -12.40 1.78
C PHE A 255 -0.58 -11.52 2.87
N PHE A 256 -0.87 -10.26 2.55
CA PHE A 256 -1.39 -9.30 3.54
C PHE A 256 -2.40 -8.34 2.92
N PRO A 257 -3.65 -8.32 3.40
CA PRO A 257 -4.60 -7.28 3.06
C PRO A 257 -4.28 -5.97 3.79
N CYS A 258 -4.45 -4.84 3.13
CA CYS A 258 -4.36 -3.50 3.74
C CYS A 258 -5.68 -2.78 3.57
N LEU A 259 -6.26 -2.25 4.65
CA LEU A 259 -7.40 -1.34 4.63
C LEU A 259 -6.90 0.03 5.12
N LEU A 260 -6.98 1.05 4.27
CA LEU A 260 -6.91 2.43 4.73
C LEU A 260 -8.34 2.89 4.97
N LYS A 261 -8.68 3.30 6.21
CA LYS A 261 -9.99 3.88 6.52
C LYS A 261 -9.80 5.37 6.77
N ILE A 262 -10.34 6.20 5.89
CA ILE A 262 -10.45 7.64 6.12
C ILE A 262 -11.90 7.92 6.51
N ASN A 263 -12.14 8.20 7.80
CA ASN A 263 -13.42 8.74 8.26
C ASN A 263 -13.38 10.25 8.07
N LEU A 264 -14.07 10.75 7.04
CA LEU A 264 -14.39 12.16 6.93
C LEU A 264 -15.76 12.37 7.60
N ASN A 265 -15.76 12.81 8.87
CA ASN A 265 -16.97 13.35 9.48
C ASN A 265 -17.20 14.72 8.87
N ILE A 266 -17.94 14.75 7.77
CA ILE A 266 -18.43 15.97 7.15
C ILE A 266 -19.71 16.32 7.93
N GLY A 267 -19.58 17.25 8.88
CA GLY A 267 -20.69 17.86 9.61
C GLY A 267 -21.45 18.87 8.78
#